data_AF-A0A7T0NY71-F1
#
_entry.id   AF-A0A7T0NY71-F1
#
_cell.length_a   1.000
_cell.length_b   1.000
_cell.length_c   1.000
_cell.angle_alpha   90.00
_cell.angle_beta   90.00
_cell.angle_gamma   90.00
#
_symmetry.space_group_name_H-M   'P 1'
#
loop_
_entity.id
_entity.type
_entity.pdbx_description
1 polymer ?
#
loop_
_entity_poly.entity_id
_entity_poly.type
_entity_poly.pdbx_seq_one_letter_code
_entity_poly.pdbx_strand_id
1 'polypeptide(L)'
;MSDESLKGLKALPLKFPRQCGSCGRIYQTEAEFLQQTLGMRAGRSSLKEGEDDDGRVIVEVFRNCLCGSTMMDEFHSRRDNSVEGQRRRAEYAKAHAK
;
A
#
# COMPACT_ATOMS: atom_id res chain seq x y z
N MET A 1 -2.76 -11.95 12.06
CA MET A 1 -3.77 -11.95 10.98
C MET A 1 -3.13 -11.36 9.75
N SER A 2 -2.93 -12.18 8.71
CA SER A 2 -2.35 -11.75 7.44
C SER A 2 -3.34 -10.83 6.73
N ASP A 3 -2.87 -9.65 6.32
CA ASP A 3 -3.66 -8.65 5.61
C ASP A 3 -3.68 -9.02 4.12
N GLU A 4 -4.63 -9.88 3.72
CA GLU A 4 -4.77 -10.40 2.35
C GLU A 4 -4.85 -9.27 1.29
N SER A 5 -5.27 -8.06 1.69
CA SER A 5 -5.34 -6.90 0.80
C SER A 5 -3.96 -6.43 0.30
N LEU A 6 -2.89 -6.78 1.03
CA LEU A 6 -1.50 -6.43 0.71
C LEU A 6 -0.84 -7.39 -0.28
N LYS A 7 -1.48 -8.52 -0.59
CA LYS A 7 -0.92 -9.54 -1.47
C LYS A 7 -0.70 -8.98 -2.88
N GLY A 8 0.53 -9.13 -3.38
CA GLY A 8 0.92 -8.70 -4.72
C GLY A 8 1.19 -7.21 -4.86
N LEU A 9 1.21 -6.44 -3.76
CA LEU A 9 1.74 -5.08 -3.79
C LEU A 9 3.24 -5.10 -4.14
N LYS A 10 3.65 -4.19 -5.02
CA LYS A 10 5.03 -3.99 -5.46
C LYS A 10 5.48 -2.59 -5.10
N ALA A 11 6.58 -2.47 -4.37
CA ALA A 11 7.12 -1.18 -4.01
C ALA A 11 7.63 -0.47 -5.27
N LEU A 12 7.67 0.86 -5.22
CA LEU A 12 8.36 1.62 -6.27
C LEU A 12 9.86 1.24 -6.29
N PRO A 13 10.58 1.44 -7.41
CA PRO A 13 12.00 1.11 -7.50
C PRO A 13 12.84 1.76 -6.39
N LEU A 14 13.86 1.04 -5.92
CA LEU A 14 14.86 1.53 -4.95
C LEU A 14 14.33 1.91 -3.55
N LYS A 15 13.10 1.50 -3.18
CA LYS A 15 12.54 1.77 -1.83
C LYS A 15 13.09 0.86 -0.72
N PHE A 16 13.68 -0.27 -1.08
CA PHE A 16 14.27 -1.23 -0.15
C PHE A 16 15.78 -1.35 -0.33
N PRO A 17 16.57 -1.54 0.75
CA PRO A 17 16.13 -1.86 2.11
C PRO A 17 15.51 -0.66 2.86
N ARG A 18 14.52 -0.93 3.70
CA ARG A 18 13.82 0.09 4.49
C ARG A 18 14.17 -0.03 5.97
N GLN A 19 14.61 1.06 6.58
CA GLN A 19 14.95 1.10 8.00
C GLN A 19 13.90 1.85 8.81
N CYS A 20 13.49 1.29 9.94
CA CYS A 20 12.68 2.00 10.93
C CYS A 20 13.52 3.10 11.58
N GLY A 21 13.10 4.36 11.42
CA GLY A 21 13.80 5.51 12.01
C GLY A 21 13.85 5.50 13.55
N SER A 22 12.96 4.76 14.20
CA SER A 22 12.84 4.73 15.67
C SER A 22 13.69 3.64 16.33
N CYS A 23 13.72 2.42 15.78
CA CYS A 23 14.44 1.28 16.39
C CYS A 23 15.57 0.71 15.52
N GLY A 24 15.76 1.23 14.31
CA GLY A 24 16.83 0.81 13.41
C GLY A 24 16.63 -0.55 12.73
N ARG A 25 15.50 -1.24 12.94
CA ARG A 25 15.21 -2.50 12.24
C ARG A 25 15.19 -2.27 10.72
N ILE A 26 15.86 -3.16 9.98
CA ILE A 26 15.95 -3.11 8.52
C ILE A 26 15.09 -4.22 7.92
N TYR A 27 14.28 -3.87 6.93
CA TYR A 27 13.52 -4.79 6.09
C TYR A 27 14.17 -4.79 4.71
N GLN A 28 14.64 -5.94 4.24
CA GLN A 28 15.40 -6.06 2.99
C GLN A 28 14.53 -6.03 1.75
N THR A 29 13.27 -6.47 1.87
CA THR A 29 12.33 -6.54 0.76
C THR A 29 10.97 -6.00 1.15
N GLU A 30 10.19 -5.62 0.14
CA GLU A 30 8.78 -5.26 0.27
C GLU A 30 7.95 -6.36 0.97
N ALA A 31 8.19 -7.62 0.64
CA ALA A 31 7.50 -8.76 1.24
C ALA A 31 7.82 -8.88 2.72
N GLU A 32 9.10 -8.72 3.08
CA GLU A 32 9.56 -8.73 4.47
C GLU A 32 8.91 -7.60 5.27
N PHE A 33 8.89 -6.38 4.72
CA PHE A 33 8.23 -5.23 5.34
C PHE A 33 6.75 -5.49 5.59
N LEU A 34 6.00 -5.96 4.60
CA LEU A 34 4.56 -6.23 4.76
C LEU A 34 4.27 -7.37 5.75
N GLN A 35 5.13 -8.40 5.79
CA GLN A 35 4.96 -9.57 6.67
C GLN A 35 5.37 -9.31 8.13
N GLN A 36 6.45 -8.56 8.35
CA GLN A 36 7.02 -8.36 9.68
C GLN A 36 6.53 -7.08 10.39
N THR A 37 5.74 -6.26 9.72
CA THR A 37 5.08 -5.10 10.31
C THR A 37 3.62 -5.38 10.62
N LEU A 38 3.02 -4.57 11.49
CA LEU A 38 1.61 -4.65 11.89
C LEU A 38 0.77 -3.61 11.15
N GLY A 39 -0.53 -3.85 11.04
CA GLY A 39 -1.47 -2.88 10.49
C GLY A 39 -1.64 -1.64 11.38
N MET A 40 -2.34 -0.65 10.84
CA MET A 40 -2.72 0.55 11.59
C MET A 40 -3.69 0.22 12.74
N ARG A 41 -3.58 0.95 13.84
CA ARG A 41 -4.44 0.77 15.03
C ARG A 41 -5.86 1.29 14.75
N ALA A 42 -6.82 0.82 15.56
CA ALA A 42 -8.19 1.33 15.61
C ALA A 42 -8.97 1.22 14.28
N GLY A 43 -8.73 0.16 13.50
CA GLY A 43 -9.48 -0.11 12.26
C GLY A 43 -9.21 0.88 11.14
N ARG A 44 -8.20 1.75 11.27
CA ARG A 44 -7.77 2.62 10.17
C ARG A 44 -7.21 1.77 9.03
N SER A 45 -7.53 2.16 7.81
CA SER A 45 -6.92 1.55 6.62
C SER A 45 -5.40 1.68 6.68
N SER A 46 -4.69 0.61 6.32
CA SER A 46 -3.24 0.64 6.12
C SER A 46 -2.86 1.16 4.73
N LEU A 47 -3.84 1.52 3.91
CA LEU A 47 -3.67 1.93 2.51
C LEU A 47 -4.34 3.29 2.27
N LYS A 48 -3.65 4.17 1.55
CA LYS A 48 -4.18 5.43 1.03
C LYS A 48 -3.74 5.59 -0.43
N GLU A 49 -4.64 6.08 -1.27
CA GLU A 49 -4.30 6.49 -2.64
C GLU A 49 -3.64 7.87 -2.60
N GLY A 50 -2.59 8.04 -3.41
CA GLY A 50 -1.86 9.29 -3.56
C GLY A 50 -1.33 9.45 -4.99
N GLU A 51 -0.60 10.54 -5.19
CA GLU A 51 0.09 10.84 -6.45
C GLU A 51 1.58 11.04 -6.14
N ASP A 52 2.45 10.54 -7.03
CA ASP A 52 3.88 10.84 -6.97
C ASP A 52 4.20 12.22 -7.58
N ASP A 53 5.47 12.60 -7.58
CA ASP A 53 5.93 13.90 -8.12
C ASP A 53 5.65 14.08 -9.62
N ASP A 54 5.45 12.97 -10.36
CA ASP A 54 5.09 12.97 -11.78
C ASP A 54 3.55 12.95 -12.01
N GLY A 55 2.75 13.01 -10.95
CA GLY A 55 1.28 12.93 -11.00
C GLY A 55 0.75 11.53 -11.27
N ARG A 56 1.56 10.47 -11.09
CA ARG A 56 1.12 9.09 -11.28
C ARG A 56 0.45 8.58 -10.01
N VAL A 57 -0.64 7.85 -10.18
CA VAL A 57 -1.37 7.25 -9.06
C VAL A 57 -0.54 6.15 -8.38
N ILE A 58 -0.29 6.33 -7.09
CA ILE A 58 0.42 5.39 -6.23
C ILE A 58 -0.44 4.97 -5.03
N VAL A 59 0.03 3.97 -4.30
CA VAL A 59 -0.56 3.52 -3.04
C VAL A 59 0.45 3.75 -1.92
N GLU A 60 0.10 4.61 -0.97
CA GLU A 60 0.84 4.77 0.28
C GLU A 60 0.43 3.64 1.24
N VAL A 61 1.41 2.89 1.74
CA VAL A 61 1.22 1.79 2.67
C VAL A 61 1.76 2.19 4.04
N PHE A 62 0.85 2.28 5.01
CA PHE A 62 1.15 2.62 6.40
C PHE A 62 1.19 1.36 7.25
N ARG A 63 2.33 1.13 7.90
CA ARG A 63 2.55 -0.04 8.75
C ARG A 63 3.21 0.36 10.05
N ASN A 64 2.92 -0.36 11.12
CA ASN A 64 3.58 -0.19 12.40
C ASN A 64 4.73 -1.19 12.52
N CYS A 65 5.94 -0.68 12.73
CA CYS A 65 7.06 -1.51 13.18
C CYS A 65 6.70 -2.16 14.52
N LEU A 66 7.31 -3.31 14.86
CA LEU A 66 7.09 -3.97 16.15
C LEU A 66 7.47 -3.10 17.36
N CYS A 67 8.32 -2.08 17.17
CA CYS A 67 8.61 -1.09 18.22
C CYS A 67 7.46 -0.10 18.47
N GLY A 68 6.42 -0.10 17.64
CA GLY A 68 5.27 0.79 17.72
C GLY A 68 5.32 2.02 16.82
N SER A 69 6.46 2.31 16.19
CA SER A 69 6.59 3.42 15.23
C SER A 69 5.82 3.14 13.94
N THR A 70 5.06 4.12 13.46
CA THR A 70 4.45 4.06 12.13
C THR A 70 5.51 4.36 11.06
N MET A 71 5.49 3.58 9.99
CA MET A 71 6.30 3.71 8.80
C MET A 71 5.36 3.83 7.60
N MET A 72 5.79 4.58 6.59
CA MET A 72 5.10 4.73 5.32
C MET A 72 6.06 4.39 4.19
N ASP A 73 5.57 3.69 3.18
CA ASP A 73 6.27 3.50 1.91
C ASP A 73 5.28 3.49 0.73
N GLU A 74 5.80 3.70 -0.48
CA GLU A 74 5.04 3.90 -1.70
C GLU A 74 5.09 2.66 -2.59
N PHE A 75 3.92 2.25 -3.06
CA PHE A 75 3.73 1.06 -3.88
C PHE A 75 3.00 1.40 -5.17
N HIS A 76 3.22 0.59 -6.20
CA HIS A 76 2.46 0.68 -7.45
C HIS A 76 0.97 0.44 -7.22
N SER A 77 0.13 1.31 -7.79
CA SER A 77 -1.29 1.05 -7.88
C SER A 77 -1.56 -0.14 -8.80
N ARG A 78 -2.32 -1.11 -8.32
CA ARG A 78 -2.81 -2.25 -9.13
C ARG A 78 -4.09 -1.93 -9.89
N ARG A 79 -4.66 -0.72 -9.71
CA ARG A 79 -5.89 -0.33 -10.41
C ARG A 79 -5.58 -0.12 -11.88
N ASP A 80 -6.36 -0.76 -12.74
CA ASP A 80 -6.38 -0.44 -14.17
C ASP A 80 -7.08 0.92 -14.36
N ASN A 81 -6.29 1.98 -14.55
CA ASN A 81 -6.79 3.34 -14.77
C ASN A 81 -6.96 3.69 -16.25
N SER A 82 -6.83 2.72 -17.18
CA SER A 82 -7.18 2.92 -18.58
C SER A 82 -8.68 3.23 -18.75
N VAL A 83 -9.05 3.78 -19.91
CA VAL A 83 -10.44 4.05 -20.28
C VAL A 83 -11.32 2.80 -20.14
N GLU A 84 -10.81 1.64 -20.57
CA GLU A 84 -11.52 0.36 -20.43
C GLU A 84 -11.67 -0.06 -18.97
N GLY A 85 -10.62 0.12 -18.16
CA GLY A 85 -10.69 -0.14 -16.72
C GLY A 85 -11.73 0.71 -16.02
N GLN A 86 -11.82 2.00 -16.38
CA GLN A 86 -12.83 2.93 -15.88
C GLN A 86 -14.24 2.54 -16.34
N ARG A 87 -14.41 2.19 -17.62
CA ARG A 87 -15.69 1.72 -18.17
C ARG A 87 -16.22 0.50 -17.43
N ARG A 88 -15.39 -0.54 -17.23
CA ARG A 88 -15.77 -1.76 -16.49
C ARG A 88 -16.22 -1.45 -15.07
N ARG A 89 -15.53 -0.54 -14.37
CA ARG A 89 -15.93 -0.10 -13.01
C ARG A 89 -17.25 0.66 -13.00
N ALA A 90 -17.46 1.55 -13.97
CA ALA A 90 -18.70 2.31 -14.10
C ALA A 90 -19.90 1.40 -14.40
N GLU A 91 -19.73 0.40 -15.27
CA GLU A 91 -20.77 -0.60 -15.55
C GLU A 91 -21.13 -1.43 -14.32
N TYR A 92 -20.12 -1.91 -13.58
CA TYR A 92 -20.35 -2.61 -12.31
C TYR A 92 -21.09 -1.71 -11.31
N ALA A 93 -20.64 -0.47 -11.13
CA ALA A 93 -21.28 0.47 -10.21
C ALA A 93 -22.75 0.75 -10.59
N LYS A 94 -23.07 0.86 -11.88
CA LYS A 94 -24.45 1.01 -12.36
C LYS A 94 -25.29 -0.24 -12.07
N ALA A 95 -24.75 -1.43 -12.34
CA ALA A 95 -25.46 -2.70 -12.11
C ALA A 95 -25.74 -2.98 -10.62
N HIS A 96 -24.95 -2.37 -9.73
CA HIS A 96 -25.05 -2.51 -8.28
C HIS A 96 -25.41 -1.21 -7.57
N ALA A 97 -25.90 -0.20 -8.31
CA ALA A 97 -26.44 1.02 -7.72
C ALA A 97 -27.76 0.67 -7.01
N LYS A 98 -27.80 0.94 -5.70
CA LYS A 98 -28.95 0.67 -4.84
C LYS A 98 -29.95 1.81 -4.90
#